data_AF-A0AA41L3K1-F1
#
_entry.id   AF-A0AA41L3K1-F1
#
_cell.length_a   1.000
_cell.length_b   1.000
_cell.length_c   1.000
_cell.angle_alpha   90.00
_cell.angle_beta   90.00
_cell.angle_gamma   90.00
#
_symmetry.space_group_name_H-M   'P 1'
#
loop_
_entity.id
_entity.type
_entity.pdbx_description
1 polymer ?
#
loop_
_entity_poly.entity_id
_entity_poly.type
_entity_poly.pdbx_seq_one_letter_code
_entity_poly.pdbx_strand_id
1 'polypeptide(L)'
;MNYDPLVEVIDAPIEIDESTVTKLHILKMVEKFGSLPGENTAEEKQRLSTVLNDLLGRLIDGVQANPSKLWVLAEFQRSLCLVENEDTEGREHFGAELESIMDVLRIESSDGLLAAYLGGI
;
A
#
# COMPACT_ATOMS: atom_id res chain seq x y z
N MET A 1 -18.37 4.67 -2.49
CA MET A 1 -18.66 4.62 -1.04
C MET A 1 -19.11 6.00 -0.57
N ASN A 2 -20.05 6.09 0.39
CA ASN A 2 -20.43 7.36 1.05
C ASN A 2 -19.65 7.61 2.36
N TYR A 3 -18.71 6.72 2.69
CA TYR A 3 -17.91 6.72 3.90
C TYR A 3 -16.44 6.75 3.50
N ASP A 4 -15.66 7.63 4.13
CA ASP A 4 -14.22 7.74 3.95
C ASP A 4 -13.54 7.08 5.17
N PRO A 5 -12.90 5.90 5.03
CA PRO A 5 -12.31 5.20 6.16
C PRO A 5 -11.13 5.95 6.80
N LEU A 6 -10.56 6.97 6.16
CA LEU A 6 -9.53 7.81 6.80
C LEU A 6 -10.05 8.56 8.03
N VAL A 7 -11.37 8.72 8.20
CA VAL A 7 -11.94 9.38 9.40
C VAL A 7 -11.73 8.59 10.69
N GLU A 8 -11.47 7.28 10.60
CA GLU A 8 -11.20 6.41 11.76
C GLU A 8 -9.70 6.31 12.08
N VAL A 9 -8.84 6.78 11.17
CA VAL A 9 -7.39 6.67 11.34
C VAL A 9 -6.95 7.57 12.49
N ILE A 10 -6.31 6.95 13.48
CA ILE A 10 -5.66 7.66 14.57
C ILE A 10 -4.26 8.02 14.09
N ASP A 11 -4.06 9.31 13.78
CA ASP A 11 -2.74 9.77 13.34
C ASP A 11 -1.68 9.57 14.43
N ALA A 12 -0.49 9.17 13.99
CA ALA A 12 0.66 8.91 14.82
C ALA A 12 1.94 9.26 14.05
N PRO A 13 2.98 9.80 14.73
CA PRO A 13 4.26 10.03 14.09
C PRO A 13 4.92 8.70 13.71
N ILE A 14 5.62 8.68 12.57
CA ILE A 14 6.41 7.55 12.11
C ILE A 14 7.90 7.86 12.28
N GLU A 15 8.66 6.94 12.85
CA GLU A 15 10.11 7.07 12.87
C GLU A 15 10.70 6.72 11.50
N ILE A 16 11.28 7.72 10.83
CA ILE A 16 11.97 7.56 9.55
C ILE A 16 13.47 7.74 9.75
N ASP A 17 14.22 6.68 9.49
CA ASP A 17 15.68 6.72 9.38
C ASP A 17 16.14 6.45 7.94
N GLU A 18 17.44 6.56 7.67
CA GLU A 18 18.01 6.29 6.33
C GLU A 18 17.75 4.84 5.87
N SER A 19 17.64 3.90 6.80
CA SER A 19 17.36 2.50 6.49
C SER A 19 15.92 2.31 6.03
N THR A 20 14.97 3.09 6.56
CA THR A 20 13.56 3.06 6.15
C THR A 20 13.41 3.43 4.68
N VAL A 21 13.98 4.56 4.25
CA VAL A 21 13.92 5.01 2.85
C VAL A 21 14.64 4.02 1.92
N THR A 22 15.78 3.48 2.36
CA THR A 22 16.50 2.44 1.62
C THR A 22 15.64 1.19 1.40
N LYS A 23 14.91 0.73 2.42
CA LYS A 23 13.99 -0.42 2.31
C LYS A 23 12.84 -0.15 1.34
N LEU A 24 12.29 1.06 1.32
CA LEU A 24 11.26 1.44 0.34
C LEU A 24 11.80 1.41 -1.10
N HIS A 25 13.03 1.89 -1.32
CA HIS A 25 13.70 1.76 -2.61
C HIS A 25 13.89 0.30 -3.03
N ILE A 26 14.32 -0.57 -2.10
CA ILE A 26 14.45 -2.00 -2.36
C ILE A 26 13.08 -2.58 -2.74
N LEU A 27 12.03 -2.30 -1.98
CA LEU A 27 10.67 -2.76 -2.29
C LEU A 27 10.23 -2.33 -3.69
N LYS A 28 10.57 -1.12 -4.13
CA LYS A 28 10.21 -0.61 -5.47
C LYS A 28 10.94 -1.34 -6.61
N MET A 29 12.14 -1.87 -6.35
CA MET A 29 12.95 -2.54 -7.38
C MET A 29 12.65 -4.04 -7.52
N VAL A 30 12.02 -4.65 -6.52
CA VAL A 30 11.69 -6.08 -6.54
C VAL A 30 10.49 -6.34 -7.44
N GLU A 31 10.55 -7.42 -8.22
CA GLU A 31 9.42 -7.90 -9.00
C GLU A 31 8.22 -8.23 -8.08
N LYS A 32 7.04 -7.78 -8.48
CA LYS A 32 5.82 -7.84 -7.66
C LYS A 32 4.89 -8.93 -8.13
N PHE A 33 4.03 -9.39 -7.23
CA PHE A 33 2.93 -10.31 -7.56
C PHE A 33 3.39 -11.63 -8.19
N GLY A 34 4.60 -12.11 -7.86
CA GLY A 34 5.12 -13.40 -8.35
C GLY A 34 4.16 -14.57 -8.03
N SER A 35 3.51 -14.50 -6.87
CA SER A 35 2.60 -15.52 -6.35
C SER A 35 1.13 -15.33 -6.73
N LEU A 36 0.77 -14.32 -7.53
CA LEU A 36 -0.62 -14.07 -7.93
C LEU A 36 -1.14 -15.26 -8.76
N PRO A 37 -2.22 -15.93 -8.32
CA PRO A 37 -2.73 -17.14 -8.97
C PRO A 37 -3.45 -16.83 -10.29
N GLY A 38 -3.44 -17.79 -11.22
CA GLY A 38 -4.13 -17.70 -12.51
C GLY A 38 -3.23 -18.00 -13.72
N GLU A 39 -3.84 -18.40 -14.84
CA GLU A 39 -3.10 -18.86 -16.03
C GLU A 39 -2.59 -17.72 -16.94
N ASN A 40 -3.23 -16.55 -16.92
CA ASN A 40 -2.90 -15.40 -17.79
C ASN A 40 -2.81 -14.08 -17.02
N THR A 41 -2.07 -14.07 -15.92
CA THR A 41 -1.99 -12.94 -14.97
C THR A 41 -1.04 -11.82 -15.40
N ALA A 42 -0.39 -11.89 -16.56
CA ALA A 42 0.66 -10.94 -16.95
C ALA A 42 0.17 -9.48 -16.99
N GLU A 43 -1.00 -9.23 -17.59
CA GLU A 43 -1.57 -7.88 -17.67
C GLU A 43 -1.99 -7.35 -16.29
N GLU A 44 -2.58 -8.22 -15.47
CA GLU A 44 -2.99 -7.89 -14.11
C GLU A 44 -1.78 -7.57 -13.22
N LYS A 45 -0.75 -8.43 -13.22
CA LYS A 45 0.52 -8.18 -12.55
C LYS A 45 1.12 -6.85 -12.96
N GLN A 46 1.09 -6.52 -14.26
CA GLN A 46 1.61 -5.25 -14.75
C GLN A 46 0.79 -4.06 -14.23
N ARG A 47 -0.54 -4.13 -14.25
CA ARG A 47 -1.41 -3.06 -13.71
C ARG A 47 -1.16 -2.85 -12.22
N LEU A 48 -1.23 -3.92 -11.42
CA LEU A 48 -1.01 -3.88 -9.98
C LEU A 48 0.40 -3.37 -9.64
N SER A 49 1.42 -3.85 -10.35
CA SER A 49 2.81 -3.37 -10.18
C SER A 49 2.96 -1.90 -10.47
N THR A 50 2.26 -1.39 -11.48
CA THR A 50 2.31 0.04 -11.82
C THR A 50 1.74 0.86 -10.66
N VAL A 51 0.55 0.50 -10.17
CA VAL A 51 -0.09 1.21 -9.04
C VAL A 51 0.77 1.16 -7.78
N LEU A 52 1.32 -0.01 -7.43
CA LEU A 52 2.15 -0.18 -6.23
C LEU A 52 3.48 0.59 -6.34
N ASN A 53 4.10 0.58 -7.52
CA ASN A 53 5.35 1.31 -7.74
C ASN A 53 5.14 2.82 -7.71
N ASP A 54 3.99 3.31 -8.18
CA ASP A 54 3.63 4.72 -8.07
C ASP A 54 3.39 5.12 -6.61
N LEU A 55 2.74 4.26 -5.81
CA LEU A 55 2.62 4.44 -4.36
C LEU A 55 4.00 4.55 -3.70
N LEU A 56 4.88 3.57 -3.94
CA LEU A 56 6.23 3.57 -3.38
C LEU A 56 7.02 4.82 -3.79
N GLY A 57 6.84 5.32 -5.02
CA GLY A 57 7.42 6.59 -5.46
C GLY A 57 6.98 7.76 -4.58
N ARG A 58 5.67 7.93 -4.38
CA ARG A 58 5.12 8.99 -3.52
C ARG A 58 5.60 8.88 -2.08
N LEU A 59 5.67 7.67 -1.53
CA LEU A 59 6.17 7.45 -0.17
C LEU A 59 7.65 7.80 -0.03
N ILE A 60 8.50 7.36 -0.96
CA ILE A 60 9.93 7.67 -0.99
C ILE A 60 10.15 9.19 -1.01
N ASP A 61 9.41 9.91 -1.85
CA ASP A 61 9.57 11.35 -2.02
C ASP A 61 9.00 12.16 -0.84
N GLY A 62 7.99 11.63 -0.14
CA GLY A 62 7.17 12.40 0.80
C GLY A 62 7.34 12.06 2.28
N VAL A 63 7.70 10.82 2.64
CA VAL A 63 7.60 10.33 4.03
C VAL A 63 8.57 11.02 4.98
N GLN A 64 9.74 11.44 4.50
CA GLN A 64 10.69 12.20 5.33
C GLN A 64 10.17 13.59 5.71
N ALA A 65 9.44 14.24 4.79
CA ALA A 65 8.82 15.53 5.03
C ALA A 65 7.49 15.41 5.80
N ASN A 66 6.84 14.24 5.74
CA ASN A 66 5.55 13.96 6.34
C ASN A 66 5.58 12.62 7.11
N PRO A 67 6.30 12.52 8.23
CA PRO A 67 6.42 11.29 9.00
C PRO A 67 5.14 11.04 9.83
N SER A 68 4.01 10.83 9.15
CA SER A 68 2.67 10.69 9.72
C SER A 68 1.97 9.46 9.17
N LYS A 69 1.39 8.66 10.07
CA LYS A 69 0.54 7.52 9.74
C LYS A 69 -0.63 7.94 8.87
N LEU A 70 -1.31 9.03 9.21
CA LEU A 70 -2.43 9.53 8.42
C LEU A 70 -2.00 9.90 7.00
N TRP A 71 -0.84 10.55 6.84
CA TRP A 71 -0.31 10.89 5.52
C TRP A 71 -0.02 9.64 4.69
N VAL A 72 0.66 8.63 5.27
CA VAL A 72 0.94 7.36 4.58
C VAL A 72 -0.35 6.65 4.17
N LEU A 73 -1.31 6.54 5.09
CA LEU A 73 -2.58 5.85 4.83
C LEU A 73 -3.45 6.61 3.82
N ALA A 74 -3.33 7.94 3.72
CA ALA A 74 -3.96 8.71 2.65
C ALA A 74 -3.36 8.37 1.27
N GLU A 75 -2.04 8.15 1.18
CA GLU A 75 -1.41 7.70 -0.07
C GLU A 75 -1.78 6.24 -0.42
N PHE A 76 -1.98 5.39 0.59
CA PHE A 76 -2.54 4.04 0.41
C PHE A 76 -3.95 4.10 -0.15
N GLN A 77 -4.84 4.91 0.44
CA GLN A 77 -6.23 5.06 -0.03
C GLN A 77 -6.30 5.46 -1.50
N ARG A 78 -5.45 6.41 -1.94
CA ARG A 78 -5.38 6.79 -3.36
C ARG A 78 -5.07 5.61 -4.27
N SER A 79 -4.23 4.69 -3.83
CA SER A 79 -3.83 3.51 -4.60
C SER A 79 -4.90 2.42 -4.54
N LEU A 80 -5.53 2.23 -3.37
CA LEU A 80 -6.64 1.29 -3.16
C LEU A 80 -7.85 1.63 -4.04
N CYS A 81 -8.17 2.92 -4.24
CA CYS A 81 -9.20 3.33 -5.19
C CYS A 81 -8.91 2.89 -6.63
N LEU A 82 -7.65 2.77 -7.03
CA LEU A 82 -7.28 2.38 -8.40
C LEU A 82 -7.43 0.88 -8.63
N VAL A 83 -7.41 0.08 -7.57
CA VAL A 83 -7.52 -1.38 -7.62
C VAL A 83 -8.84 -1.92 -7.07
N GLU A 84 -9.81 -1.03 -6.75
CA GLU A 84 -11.08 -1.42 -6.13
C GLU A 84 -11.93 -2.36 -7.01
N ASN A 85 -11.71 -2.32 -8.33
CA ASN A 85 -12.41 -3.14 -9.32
C ASN A 85 -11.62 -4.36 -9.79
N GLU A 86 -10.41 -4.59 -9.25
CA GLU A 86 -9.71 -5.86 -9.47
C GLU A 86 -10.46 -6.97 -8.73
N ASP A 87 -10.21 -8.23 -9.14
CA ASP A 87 -10.86 -9.37 -8.50
C ASP A 87 -10.34 -9.60 -7.07
N THR A 88 -10.89 -10.61 -6.39
CA THR A 88 -10.52 -10.92 -5.00
C THR A 88 -9.02 -11.19 -4.87
N GLU A 89 -8.45 -11.98 -5.78
CA GLU A 89 -7.04 -12.36 -5.72
C GLU A 89 -6.12 -11.14 -5.94
N GLY A 90 -6.41 -10.31 -6.94
CA GLY A 90 -5.67 -9.08 -7.20
C GLY A 90 -5.70 -8.12 -6.01
N ARG A 91 -6.86 -7.98 -5.36
CA ARG A 91 -7.04 -7.13 -4.17
C ARG A 91 -6.31 -7.69 -2.94
N GLU A 92 -6.43 -8.98 -2.66
CA GLU A 92 -5.76 -9.63 -1.52
C GLU A 92 -4.24 -9.54 -1.66
N HIS A 93 -3.70 -9.85 -2.84
CA HIS A 93 -2.27 -9.76 -3.09
C HIS A 93 -1.76 -8.32 -3.07
N PHE A 94 -2.55 -7.34 -3.52
CA PHE A 94 -2.22 -5.92 -3.34
C PHE A 94 -2.19 -5.54 -1.86
N GLY A 95 -3.13 -6.04 -1.06
CA GLY A 95 -3.13 -5.89 0.39
C GLY A 95 -1.87 -6.39 1.07
N ALA A 96 -1.41 -7.59 0.71
CA ALA A 96 -0.18 -8.18 1.27
C ALA A 96 1.07 -7.33 0.98
N GLU A 97 1.14 -6.68 -0.20
CA GLU A 97 2.22 -5.74 -0.51
C GLU A 97 2.11 -4.45 0.32
N LEU A 98 0.90 -3.95 0.59
CA LEU A 98 0.69 -2.80 1.47
C LEU A 98 1.09 -3.11 2.92
N GLU A 99 0.81 -4.32 3.42
CA GLU A 99 1.26 -4.79 4.73
C GLU A 99 2.80 -4.84 4.79
N SER A 100 3.46 -5.29 3.73
CA SER A 100 4.92 -5.28 3.65
C SER A 100 5.50 -3.86 3.71
N ILE A 101 4.81 -2.87 3.15
CA ILE A 101 5.19 -1.45 3.27
C ILE A 101 4.95 -0.95 4.70
N MET A 102 3.83 -1.32 5.33
CA MET A 102 3.54 -0.98 6.72
C MET A 102 4.61 -1.53 7.67
N ASP A 103 5.09 -2.75 7.46
CA ASP A 103 6.20 -3.33 8.24
C ASP A 103 7.48 -2.51 8.14
N VAL A 104 7.83 -2.06 6.92
CA VAL A 104 8.99 -1.17 6.70
C VAL A 104 8.83 0.15 7.43
N LEU A 105 7.61 0.71 7.42
CA LEU A 105 7.27 1.97 8.07
C LEU A 105 6.90 1.81 9.56
N ARG A 106 6.95 0.58 10.11
CA ARG A 106 6.53 0.26 11.48
C ARG A 106 5.12 0.73 11.82
N ILE A 107 4.20 0.65 10.87
CA ILE A 107 2.77 0.93 11.08
C ILE A 107 2.08 -0.37 11.48
N GLU A 108 1.65 -0.47 12.73
CA GLU A 108 1.06 -1.72 13.27
C GLU A 108 -0.36 -2.00 12.78
N SER A 109 -1.10 -0.97 12.38
CA SER A 109 -2.52 -1.04 12.04
C SER A 109 -2.86 -0.04 10.95
N SER A 110 -3.71 -0.44 10.01
CA SER A 110 -4.31 0.47 9.00
C SER A 110 -5.58 1.15 9.49
N ASP A 111 -5.98 0.91 10.74
CA ASP A 111 -7.20 1.42 11.39
C ASP A 111 -8.46 1.14 10.55
N GLY A 112 -8.52 -0.06 9.96
CA GLY A 112 -9.66 -0.49 9.15
C GLY A 112 -9.62 -0.01 7.70
N LEU A 113 -8.66 0.84 7.29
CA LEU A 113 -8.53 1.29 5.90
C LEU A 113 -8.42 0.10 4.93
N LEU A 114 -7.49 -0.83 5.19
CA LEU A 114 -7.32 -2.00 4.32
C LEU A 114 -8.59 -2.86 4.30
N ALA A 115 -9.19 -3.10 5.46
CA ALA A 115 -10.41 -3.89 5.56
C ALA A 115 -11.58 -3.27 4.76
N ALA A 116 -11.73 -1.95 4.77
CA ALA A 116 -12.76 -1.24 4.04
C ALA A 116 -12.64 -1.41 2.51
N TYR A 117 -11.41 -1.45 1.99
CA TYR A 117 -11.14 -1.59 0.56
C TYR A 117 -10.93 -3.03 0.09
N LEU A 118 -10.54 -3.96 0.96
CA LEU A 118 -10.20 -5.35 0.59
C LEU A 118 -11.27 -6.35 1.00
N GLY A 119 -12.20 -5.97 1.87
CA GLY A 119 -13.38 -6.79 2.19
C GLY A 119 -13.27 -7.61 3.49
N GLY A 120 -12.48 -7.15 4.46
CA GLY A 120 -12.21 -7.88 5.69
C GLY A 120 -11.34 -9.11 5.43
N ILE A 121 -10.03 -8.95 5.58
CA ILE A 121 -9.04 -10.03 5.53
C ILE A 121 -9.15 -10.88 6.80
#